data_AF-A0AAW2DEK7-F1
#
_entry.id   AF-A0AAW2DEK7-F1
#
_cell.length_a   1.000
_cell.length_b   1.000
_cell.length_c   1.000
_cell.angle_alpha   90.00
_cell.angle_beta   90.00
_cell.angle_gamma   90.00
#
_symmetry.space_group_name_H-M   'P 1'
#
loop_
_entity.id
_entity.type
_entity.pdbx_description
1 polymer ?
#
loop_
_entity_poly.entity_id
_entity_poly.type
_entity_poly.pdbx_seq_one_letter_code
_entity_poly.pdbx_strand_id
1 'polypeptide(L)'
;MHSPRENLMSRMDIPEPWCVLCNQEVESASHLFLKCPVAKALWFAACWGFKSDEDHLVHPCEIIKLILEPPSTFCQVQDLWLVSLKMALTMEEIWCIRNALIHLKVSVDL
;
A
#
# COMPACT_ATOMS: atom_id res chain seq x y z
N MET A 1 -15.69 -14.80 -11.66
CA MET A 1 -14.72 -14.99 -12.75
C MET A 1 -13.35 -14.85 -12.12
N HIS A 2 -12.56 -15.93 -12.07
CA HIS A 2 -11.28 -15.92 -11.34
C HIS A 2 -10.22 -15.12 -12.09
N SER A 3 -9.40 -14.35 -11.36
CA SER A 3 -8.27 -13.64 -11.96
C SER A 3 -7.24 -14.63 -12.54
N PRO A 4 -6.45 -14.25 -13.56
CA PRO A 4 -5.38 -15.11 -14.09
C PRO A 4 -4.41 -15.63 -13.00
N ARG A 5 -4.19 -14.83 -11.96
CA ARG A 5 -3.40 -15.20 -10.78
C ARG A 5 -4.06 -16.33 -9.98
N GLU A 6 -5.35 -16.21 -9.65
CA GLU A 6 -6.12 -17.26 -8.95
C GLU A 6 -6.14 -18.59 -9.71
N ASN A 7 -6.25 -18.53 -11.04
CA ASN A 7 -6.19 -19.72 -11.90
C ASN A 7 -4.81 -20.39 -11.88
N LEU A 8 -3.73 -19.61 -11.77
CA LEU A 8 -2.39 -20.16 -11.66
C LEU A 8 -2.18 -20.82 -10.28
N MET A 9 -2.59 -20.13 -9.22
CA MET A 9 -2.40 -20.59 -7.84
C MET A 9 -3.12 -21.90 -7.54
N SER A 10 -4.38 -22.01 -7.98
CA SER A 10 -5.18 -23.25 -7.85
C SER A 10 -4.59 -24.44 -8.62
N ARG A 11 -3.87 -24.20 -9.73
CA ARG A 11 -3.25 -25.25 -10.54
C ARG A 11 -1.86 -25.67 -10.07
N MET A 12 -1.18 -24.80 -9.33
CA MET A 12 0.24 -24.98 -8.97
C MET A 12 0.46 -25.22 -7.48
N ASP A 13 -0.61 -25.35 -6.68
CA ASP A 13 -0.56 -25.47 -5.21
C ASP A 13 0.33 -24.39 -4.57
N ILE A 14 0.28 -23.18 -5.14
CA ILE A 14 1.03 -22.04 -4.62
C ILE A 14 0.28 -21.57 -3.37
N PRO A 15 0.93 -21.54 -2.19
CA PRO A 15 0.29 -21.06 -0.97
C PRO A 15 -0.35 -19.69 -1.22
N GLU A 16 -1.51 -19.45 -0.61
CA GLU A 16 -2.16 -18.14 -0.67
C GLU A 16 -1.11 -17.06 -0.35
N PRO A 17 -1.01 -16.00 -1.18
CA PRO A 17 0.09 -15.07 -1.09
C PRO A 17 -0.26 -14.09 0.01
N TRP A 18 -0.17 -14.52 1.26
CA TRP A 18 -0.35 -13.68 2.44
C TRP A 18 0.55 -12.45 2.31
N CYS A 19 0.03 -11.31 2.73
CA CYS A 19 0.81 -10.07 2.73
C CYS A 19 2.07 -10.28 3.56
N VAL A 20 3.23 -10.12 2.94
CA VAL A 20 4.52 -10.39 3.60
C VAL A 20 4.84 -9.37 4.69
N LEU A 21 4.17 -8.20 4.68
CA LEU A 21 4.34 -7.16 5.70
C LEU A 21 3.61 -7.49 7.00
N CYS A 22 2.36 -7.98 6.92
CA CYS A 22 1.52 -8.15 8.10
C CYS A 22 1.12 -9.60 8.40
N ASN A 23 1.18 -10.48 7.40
CA ASN A 23 0.75 -11.87 7.45
C ASN A 23 -0.69 -12.09 7.97
N GLN A 24 -1.60 -11.13 7.73
CA GLN A 24 -2.99 -11.14 8.23
C GLN A 24 -4.06 -11.27 7.14
N GLU A 25 -3.78 -10.86 5.91
CA GLU A 25 -4.70 -10.94 4.76
C GLU A 25 -3.93 -11.34 3.50
N VAL A 26 -4.63 -11.87 2.51
CA VAL A 26 -4.07 -12.10 1.16
C VAL A 26 -3.60 -10.78 0.55
N GLU A 27 -2.39 -10.78 0.00
CA GLU A 27 -1.81 -9.62 -0.65
C GLU A 27 -2.59 -9.27 -1.93
N SER A 28 -3.19 -8.08 -1.88
CA SER A 28 -3.70 -7.32 -3.03
C SER A 28 -3.09 -5.92 -2.99
N ALA A 29 -3.14 -5.16 -4.10
CA ALA A 29 -2.67 -3.78 -4.09
C ALA A 29 -3.43 -2.91 -3.06
N SER A 30 -4.75 -3.07 -2.96
CA SER A 30 -5.56 -2.36 -1.96
C SER A 30 -5.16 -2.74 -0.54
N HIS A 31 -4.90 -4.02 -0.27
CA HIS A 31 -4.38 -4.43 1.04
C HIS A 31 -2.99 -3.85 1.29
N LEU A 32 -2.03 -4.11 0.39
CA LEU A 32 -0.62 -3.74 0.55
C LEU A 32 -0.45 -2.25 0.82
N PHE A 33 -1.15 -1.40 0.07
CA PHE A 33 -0.95 0.05 0.17
C PHE A 33 -1.91 0.74 1.11
N LEU A 34 -3.07 0.18 1.49
CA LEU A 34 -4.06 0.93 2.27
C LEU A 34 -4.58 0.20 3.51
N LYS A 35 -4.74 -1.13 3.44
CA LYS A 35 -5.35 -1.89 4.55
C LYS A 35 -4.34 -2.55 5.47
N CYS A 36 -3.14 -2.84 4.97
CA CYS A 36 -2.04 -3.44 5.72
C CYS A 36 -1.70 -2.56 6.93
N PRO A 37 -1.68 -3.11 8.16
CA PRO A 37 -1.34 -2.35 9.37
C PRO A 37 0.02 -1.65 9.29
N VAL A 38 1.01 -2.29 8.65
CA VAL A 38 2.35 -1.70 8.44
C VAL A 38 2.27 -0.50 7.49
N ALA A 39 1.54 -0.63 6.38
CA ALA A 39 1.33 0.49 5.45
C ALA A 39 0.56 1.64 6.10
N LYS A 40 -0.47 1.34 6.91
CA LYS A 40 -1.21 2.36 7.69
C LYS A 40 -0.28 3.14 8.62
N ALA A 41 0.63 2.46 9.31
CA ALA A 41 1.60 3.11 10.17
C ALA A 41 2.55 4.02 9.38
N LEU A 42 3.03 3.57 8.20
CA LEU A 42 3.87 4.37 7.31
C LEU A 42 3.13 5.61 6.78
N TRP A 43 1.89 5.46 6.33
CA TRP A 43 1.05 6.59 5.94
C TRP A 43 0.85 7.60 7.07
N PHE A 44 0.54 7.12 8.27
CA PHE A 44 0.33 7.98 9.42
C PHE A 44 1.60 8.76 9.79
N ALA A 45 2.75 8.08 9.80
CA ALA A 45 4.04 8.68 10.15
C ALA A 45 4.55 9.65 9.06
N ALA A 46 4.45 9.27 7.79
CA ALA A 46 5.00 10.03 6.69
C ALA A 46 4.06 11.17 6.25
N CYS A 47 2.73 10.98 6.23
CA CYS A 47 1.81 11.89 5.58
C CYS A 47 0.87 12.62 6.57
N TRP A 48 1.45 13.29 7.57
CA TRP A 48 0.71 14.15 8.52
C TRP A 48 -0.47 13.47 9.22
N GLY A 49 -0.32 12.19 9.57
CA GLY A 49 -1.38 11.42 10.20
C GLY A 49 -2.47 10.94 9.25
N PHE A 50 -2.19 10.87 7.94
CA PHE A 50 -3.10 10.28 6.95
C PHE A 50 -3.53 8.88 7.39
N LYS A 51 -4.84 8.66 7.39
CA LYS A 51 -5.47 7.36 7.69
C LYS A 51 -6.07 6.82 6.41
N SER A 52 -5.61 5.67 5.96
CA SER A 52 -6.09 5.00 4.75
C SER A 52 -7.33 4.11 5.00
N ASP A 53 -7.99 4.27 6.15
CA ASP A 53 -9.16 3.49 6.60
C ASP A 53 -10.48 3.86 5.89
N GLU A 54 -10.43 4.64 4.82
CA GLU A 54 -11.61 5.07 4.06
C GLU A 54 -12.18 3.91 3.22
N ASP A 55 -13.45 3.55 3.46
CA ASP A 55 -14.17 2.47 2.74
C ASP A 55 -14.21 2.67 1.21
N HIS A 56 -13.91 3.87 0.72
CA HIS A 56 -13.96 4.25 -0.69
C HIS A 56 -12.72 3.85 -1.50
N LEU A 57 -11.59 3.53 -0.86
CA LEU A 57 -10.33 3.21 -1.53
C LEU A 57 -10.22 1.72 -1.88
N VAL A 58 -11.20 1.22 -2.63
CA VAL A 58 -11.32 -0.21 -2.96
C VAL A 58 -10.40 -0.61 -4.10
N HIS A 59 -10.20 0.28 -5.08
CA HIS A 59 -9.48 -0.02 -6.31
C HIS A 59 -8.09 0.62 -6.37
N PRO A 60 -7.08 -0.03 -6.99
CA PRO A 60 -5.73 0.52 -7.08
C PRO A 60 -5.64 1.88 -7.79
N CYS A 61 -6.56 2.16 -8.73
CA CYS A 61 -6.61 3.47 -9.37
C CYS A 61 -7.00 4.61 -8.41
N GLU A 62 -7.75 4.32 -7.36
CA GLU A 62 -8.13 5.31 -6.34
C GLU A 62 -6.91 5.73 -5.50
N ILE A 63 -5.92 4.85 -5.32
CA ILE A 63 -4.63 5.20 -4.71
C ILE A 63 -3.91 6.26 -5.56
N ILE A 64 -3.89 6.07 -6.88
CA ILE A 64 -3.23 7.00 -7.79
C ILE A 64 -3.96 8.34 -7.81
N LYS A 65 -5.30 8.33 -7.85
CA LYS A 65 -6.09 9.57 -7.74
C LYS A 65 -5.81 10.30 -6.44
N LEU A 66 -5.77 9.60 -5.31
CA LEU A 66 -5.43 10.17 -4.02
C LEU A 66 -4.05 10.88 -4.03
N ILE A 67 -3.06 10.28 -4.68
CA ILE A 67 -1.72 10.88 -4.81
C ILE A 67 -1.74 12.12 -5.72
N LEU A 68 -2.46 12.06 -6.84
CA LEU A 68 -2.53 13.15 -7.82
C LEU A 68 -3.42 14.32 -7.35
N GLU A 69 -4.44 14.02 -6.56
CA GLU A 69 -5.44 14.96 -6.06
C GLU A 69 -5.57 14.84 -4.53
N PRO A 70 -4.49 15.16 -3.78
CA PRO A 70 -4.50 14.99 -2.34
C PRO A 70 -5.51 15.94 -1.68
N PRO A 71 -6.19 15.51 -0.60
CA PRO A 71 -7.10 16.34 0.16
C PRO A 71 -6.47 17.66 0.60
N SER A 72 -7.16 18.77 0.35
CA SER A 72 -6.73 20.13 0.73
C SER A 72 -6.60 20.34 2.24
N THR A 73 -7.10 19.40 3.05
CA THR A 73 -6.91 19.38 4.50
C THR A 73 -5.47 19.10 4.93
N PHE A 74 -4.62 18.57 4.03
CA PHE A 74 -3.22 18.26 4.35
C PHE A 74 -2.27 19.46 4.23
N CYS A 75 -2.60 20.47 3.43
CA CYS A 75 -1.80 21.70 3.36
C CYS A 75 -2.48 22.86 2.62
N GLN A 76 -1.91 24.08 2.75
CA GLN A 76 -2.28 25.22 1.92
C GLN A 76 -1.95 24.92 0.45
N VAL A 77 -2.76 25.46 -0.48
CA VAL A 77 -2.76 25.05 -1.90
C VAL A 77 -1.39 25.15 -2.61
N GLN A 78 -0.47 25.98 -2.11
CA GLN A 78 0.89 26.12 -2.67
C GLN A 78 1.79 24.89 -2.48
N ASP A 79 1.47 24.02 -1.51
CA ASP A 79 2.27 22.84 -1.18
C ASP A 79 1.67 21.52 -1.69
N LEU A 80 0.62 21.56 -2.52
CA LEU A 80 -0.06 20.36 -3.03
C LEU A 80 0.90 19.39 -3.73
N TRP A 81 1.84 19.91 -4.52
CA TRP A 81 2.83 19.08 -5.22
C TRP A 81 3.76 18.35 -4.24
N LEU A 82 4.10 18.99 -3.11
CA LEU A 82 4.96 18.42 -2.08
C LEU A 82 4.21 17.31 -1.33
N VAL A 83 2.90 17.52 -1.09
CA VAL A 83 2.02 16.49 -0.55
C VAL A 83 1.96 15.29 -1.51
N SER A 84 1.67 15.51 -2.80
CA SER A 84 1.67 14.45 -3.81
C SER A 84 2.99 13.69 -3.88
N LEU A 85 4.13 14.41 -3.89
CA LEU A 85 5.46 13.79 -3.90
C LEU A 85 5.68 12.93 -2.65
N LYS A 86 5.34 13.44 -1.47
CA LYS A 86 5.48 12.73 -0.21
C LYS A 86 4.62 11.47 -0.16
N MET A 87 3.41 11.53 -0.70
CA MET A 87 2.54 10.36 -0.83
C MET A 87 3.09 9.32 -1.81
N ALA A 88 3.62 9.76 -2.97
CA ALA A 88 4.26 8.87 -3.93
C ALA A 88 5.49 8.17 -3.35
N LEU A 89 6.34 8.90 -2.62
CA LEU A 89 7.51 8.34 -1.93
C LEU A 89 7.11 7.34 -0.84
N THR A 90 6.03 7.61 -0.10
CA THR A 90 5.51 6.67 0.90
C THR A 90 5.02 5.37 0.25
N MET A 91 4.33 5.47 -0.89
CA MET A 91 3.93 4.30 -1.68
C MET A 91 5.15 3.52 -2.19
N GLU A 92 6.20 4.20 -2.67
CA GLU A 92 7.46 3.58 -3.09
C GLU A 92 8.17 2.89 -1.91
N GLU A 93 8.20 3.51 -0.74
CA GLU A 93 8.82 2.95 0.46
C GLU A 93 8.11 1.66 0.90
N ILE A 94 6.77 1.65 0.95
CA ILE A 94 5.98 0.44 1.21
C ILE A 94 6.35 -0.68 0.23
N TRP A 95 6.48 -0.35 -1.06
CA TRP A 95 6.86 -1.32 -2.10
C TRP A 95 8.29 -1.85 -1.92
N CYS A 96 9.23 -0.95 -1.60
CA CYS A 96 10.64 -1.30 -1.35
C CYS A 96 10.78 -2.23 -0.13
N ILE A 97 10.09 -1.94 0.98
CA ILE A 97 10.09 -2.80 2.18
C ILE A 97 9.55 -4.19 1.84
N ARG A 98 8.41 -4.25 1.14
CA ARG A 98 7.80 -5.51 0.69
C ARG A 98 8.76 -6.33 -0.17
N ASN A 99 9.46 -5.69 -1.11
CA ASN A 99 10.42 -6.37 -1.98
C ASN A 99 11.69 -6.80 -1.24
N ALA A 100 12.16 -6.02 -0.27
CA ALA A 100 13.28 -6.40 0.58
C ALA A 100 12.97 -7.68 1.37
N LEU A 101 11.75 -7.81 1.93
CA LEU A 101 11.32 -9.02 2.62
C LEU A 101 11.27 -10.25 1.70
N ILE A 102 10.76 -10.09 0.47
CA ILE A 102 10.62 -11.20 -0.49
C ILE A 102 11.96 -11.65 -1.06
N HIS A 103 12.82 -10.70 -1.43
CA HIS A 103 14.01 -11.00 -2.21
C HIS A 103 15.29 -11.06 -1.38
N LEU A 104 15.35 -10.38 -0.23
CA LEU A 104 16.56 -10.25 0.57
C LEU A 104 16.51 -11.04 1.90
N LYS A 105 15.35 -11.62 2.28
CA LYS A 105 15.14 -12.32 3.57
C LYS A 105 15.60 -11.51 4.80
N VAL A 106 15.57 -10.17 4.71
CA VAL A 106 15.95 -9.30 5.83
C VAL A 106 14.79 -9.26 6.81
N SER A 107 15.00 -9.61 8.09
CA SER A 107 13.99 -9.33 9.12
C SER A 107 13.94 -7.82 9.33
N VAL A 108 12.80 -7.20 9.02
CA VAL A 108 12.57 -5.80 9.36
C VAL A 108 12.08 -5.79 10.80
N ASP A 109 12.91 -5.27 11.70
CA ASP A 109 12.49 -4.99 13.08
C ASP A 109 11.51 -3.81 13.03
N LEU A 110 10.21 -4.11 13.14
CA LEU A 110 9.11 -3.16 13.26
C LEU A 110 8.82 -2.80 14.72
#